data_AF-A0A7C5WMB3-F1
#
_entry.id   AF-A0A7C5WMB3-F1
#
_cell.length_a   1.000
_cell.length_b   1.000
_cell.length_c   1.000
_cell.angle_alpha   90.00
_cell.angle_beta   90.00
_cell.angle_gamma   90.00
#
_symmetry.space_group_name_H-M   'P 1'
#
loop_
_entity.id
_entity.type
_entity.pdbx_description
1 polymer ?
#
loop_
_entity_poly.entity_id
_entity_poly.type
_entity_poly.pdbx_seq_one_letter_code
_entity_poly.pdbx_strand_id
1 'polypeptide(L)'
;ESLHNHEGVTSILFGAGDAGFLDSTSSGTPVIVRLEARDLNNDGHEDIVLTTDMVFQGSSIGEIQVRLGDGTGDVPVSVHWSSSTPMLENPFDVKVGDFDEDGLDDLIVSNRSLVNPGVFFFRASGGGAFHDPVPLPDSFFNDTAIRYVEVADFNTDGHLDVDAGVVGMYLGDGAGGFTRIQPQPTAWSWSIGDFNGDSTLDIIEIGLSSNLSIAFGNGDGTFTPSSSMQLSFAPRGQPIARDLDSNGTIDAIISDGHGAHFLLNDGTGVLTEAGQINLFTIPVSHISALDFDHDGFMDVILHTELFDTPAASDIYRQIPPPPACPADLNGDGILDLLDVGAFVTAFTSMNPDADLNGDGVLDLNDVALFLDLFTNGCP
;
A
#
# COMPACT_ATOMS: atom_id res chain seq x y z
N GLU A 1 6.88 -7.64 -6.27
CA GLU A 1 6.35 -8.12 -4.97
C GLU A 1 7.25 -9.20 -4.38
N SER A 2 7.28 -9.41 -3.05
CA SER A 2 8.02 -10.50 -2.40
C SER A 2 7.09 -11.52 -1.73
N LEU A 3 7.24 -12.81 -2.04
CA LEU A 3 6.57 -13.91 -1.34
C LEU A 3 7.45 -14.49 -0.24
N HIS A 4 6.87 -15.01 0.84
CA HIS A 4 7.58 -15.67 1.94
C HIS A 4 7.13 -17.12 2.11
N ASN A 5 8.07 -18.05 2.29
CA ASN A 5 7.77 -19.35 2.86
C ASN A 5 8.52 -19.56 4.20
N HIS A 6 8.05 -20.49 5.02
CA HIS A 6 8.66 -20.85 6.31
C HIS A 6 10.09 -21.46 6.16
N GLU A 7 10.56 -21.69 4.92
CA GLU A 7 11.94 -22.08 4.61
C GLU A 7 12.87 -20.89 4.33
N GLY A 8 12.41 -19.64 4.48
CA GLY A 8 13.22 -18.44 4.22
C GLY A 8 13.52 -18.24 2.74
N VAL A 9 12.64 -18.69 1.86
CA VAL A 9 12.69 -18.38 0.43
C VAL A 9 11.85 -17.16 0.20
N THR A 10 12.51 -16.09 -0.25
CA THR A 10 11.83 -14.93 -0.79
C THR A 10 11.79 -14.99 -2.31
N SER A 11 10.60 -14.91 -2.89
CA SER A 11 10.39 -14.90 -4.33
C SER A 11 9.98 -13.50 -4.78
N ILE A 12 10.80 -12.87 -5.62
CA ILE A 12 10.44 -11.61 -6.28
C ILE A 12 9.65 -11.97 -7.54
N LEU A 13 8.39 -11.58 -7.58
CA LEU A 13 7.53 -11.78 -8.74
C LEU A 13 7.58 -10.54 -9.64
N PHE A 14 7.91 -10.76 -10.91
CA PHE A 14 7.87 -9.73 -11.96
C PHE A 14 6.53 -9.83 -12.70
N GLY A 15 5.85 -8.70 -12.87
CA GLY A 15 4.64 -8.63 -13.68
C GLY A 15 4.95 -8.94 -15.16
N ALA A 16 4.13 -9.77 -15.78
CA ALA A 16 4.22 -10.10 -17.21
C ALA A 16 3.45 -9.09 -18.10
N GLY A 17 2.80 -8.09 -17.50
CA GLY A 17 2.00 -7.07 -18.20
C GLY A 17 0.63 -7.56 -18.67
N ASP A 18 0.19 -8.73 -18.21
CA ASP A 18 -1.09 -9.38 -18.53
C ASP A 18 -1.81 -9.90 -17.26
N ALA A 19 -1.55 -9.24 -16.12
CA ALA A 19 -1.88 -9.72 -14.77
C ALA A 19 -1.24 -11.06 -14.36
N GLY A 20 -0.32 -11.60 -15.16
CA GLY A 20 0.50 -12.76 -14.81
C GLY A 20 1.78 -12.36 -14.07
N PHE A 21 2.32 -13.28 -13.27
CA PHE A 21 3.66 -13.16 -12.71
C PHE A 21 4.61 -14.17 -13.34
N LEU A 22 5.82 -13.73 -13.68
CA LEU A 22 6.89 -14.63 -14.09
C LEU A 22 7.47 -15.37 -12.86
N ASP A 23 7.84 -16.64 -13.05
CA ASP A 23 8.39 -17.49 -12.00
C ASP A 23 9.72 -16.91 -11.48
N SER A 24 9.84 -16.78 -10.17
CA SER A 24 10.95 -16.12 -9.50
C SER A 24 12.19 -17.02 -9.35
N THR A 25 13.38 -16.43 -9.38
CA THR A 25 14.60 -17.11 -8.91
C THR A 25 14.65 -17.10 -7.38
N SER A 26 14.68 -18.28 -6.76
CA SER A 26 14.83 -18.43 -5.30
C SER A 26 16.31 -18.50 -4.89
N SER A 27 16.71 -17.68 -3.92
CA SER A 27 17.97 -17.88 -3.19
C SER A 27 17.71 -17.84 -1.69
N GLY A 28 17.95 -18.96 -1.00
CA GLY A 28 17.78 -19.07 0.46
C GLY A 28 18.67 -18.07 1.20
N THR A 29 18.05 -17.07 1.83
CA THR A 29 18.65 -15.93 2.55
C THR A 29 17.51 -15.14 3.23
N PRO A 30 17.77 -14.18 4.13
CA PRO A 30 16.96 -13.85 5.31
C PRO A 30 15.50 -13.41 5.06
N VAL A 31 14.66 -13.44 6.10
CA VAL A 31 13.23 -13.08 6.00
C VAL A 31 13.14 -11.61 5.61
N ILE A 32 12.67 -11.31 4.39
CA ILE A 32 12.39 -9.92 4.00
C ILE A 32 11.28 -9.39 4.90
N VAL A 33 11.45 -8.17 5.37
CA VAL A 33 10.47 -7.52 6.24
C VAL A 33 9.71 -6.48 5.45
N ARG A 34 10.41 -5.55 4.78
CA ARG A 34 9.85 -4.54 3.88
C ARG A 34 10.74 -4.38 2.66
N LEU A 35 10.18 -3.86 1.57
CA LEU A 35 10.90 -3.53 0.35
C LEU A 35 10.30 -2.30 -0.31
N GLU A 36 11.13 -1.59 -1.05
CA GLU A 36 10.75 -0.51 -1.97
C GLU A 36 11.50 -0.74 -3.29
N ALA A 37 10.86 -0.40 -4.40
CA ALA A 37 11.44 -0.51 -5.74
C ALA A 37 11.59 0.89 -6.35
N ARG A 38 12.81 1.22 -6.80
CA ARG A 38 13.14 2.52 -7.40
C ARG A 38 14.47 2.44 -8.14
N ASP A 39 14.68 3.29 -9.14
CA ASP A 39 15.98 3.41 -9.81
C ASP A 39 16.97 4.18 -8.91
N LEU A 40 17.69 3.46 -8.04
CA LEU A 40 18.58 4.04 -7.02
C LEU A 40 19.93 4.48 -7.60
N ASN A 41 20.21 4.11 -8.84
CA ASN A 41 21.49 4.37 -9.49
C ASN A 41 21.37 5.25 -10.76
N ASN A 42 20.13 5.61 -11.15
CA ASN A 42 19.78 6.40 -12.31
C ASN A 42 20.18 5.75 -13.65
N ASP A 43 20.09 4.41 -13.77
CA ASP A 43 20.35 3.68 -15.03
C ASP A 43 19.10 3.41 -15.87
N GLY A 44 17.92 3.79 -15.38
CA GLY A 44 16.62 3.59 -16.01
C GLY A 44 16.00 2.23 -15.73
N HIS A 45 16.54 1.45 -14.80
CA HIS A 45 16.00 0.17 -14.35
C HIS A 45 15.59 0.24 -12.88
N GLU A 46 14.54 -0.50 -12.51
CA GLU A 46 14.14 -0.58 -11.10
C GLU A 46 15.16 -1.39 -10.31
N ASP A 47 15.69 -0.77 -9.27
CA ASP A 47 16.45 -1.41 -8.20
C ASP A 47 15.52 -1.74 -7.03
N ILE A 48 16.01 -2.54 -6.09
CA ILE A 48 15.27 -2.91 -4.88
C ILE A 48 16.10 -2.57 -3.66
N VAL A 49 15.50 -1.86 -2.72
CA VAL A 49 15.97 -1.81 -1.33
C VAL A 49 15.04 -2.63 -0.46
N LEU A 50 15.61 -3.41 0.45
CA LEU A 50 14.84 -4.26 1.35
C LEU A 50 15.45 -4.32 2.73
N THR A 51 14.60 -4.49 3.73
CA THR A 51 14.98 -4.81 5.11
C THR A 51 14.78 -6.30 5.35
N THR A 52 15.63 -6.89 6.17
CA THR A 52 15.56 -8.32 6.50
C THR A 52 15.60 -8.52 8.00
N ASP A 53 15.00 -9.60 8.49
CA ASP A 53 15.20 -10.12 9.84
C ASP A 53 15.90 -11.49 9.74
N MET A 54 16.99 -11.66 10.48
CA MET A 54 17.66 -12.94 10.70
C MET A 54 17.64 -13.30 12.17
N VAL A 55 17.13 -14.48 12.50
CA VAL A 55 17.35 -15.03 13.83
C VAL A 55 18.65 -15.83 13.85
N PHE A 56 19.70 -15.28 14.43
CA PHE A 56 20.97 -15.98 14.66
C PHE A 56 21.17 -16.28 16.14
N GLN A 57 21.23 -17.57 16.50
CA GLN A 57 21.46 -18.05 17.87
C GLN A 57 20.52 -17.42 18.94
N GLY A 58 19.27 -17.13 18.55
CA GLY A 58 18.28 -16.53 19.44
C GLY A 58 18.35 -15.00 19.55
N SER A 59 19.20 -14.34 18.76
CA SER A 59 19.21 -12.88 18.57
C SER A 59 18.72 -12.54 17.17
N SER A 60 17.75 -11.63 17.05
CA SER A 60 17.32 -11.05 15.77
C SER A 60 18.37 -10.02 15.34
N ILE A 61 19.00 -10.25 14.19
CA ILE A 61 19.89 -9.34 13.48
C ILE A 61 19.26 -9.07 12.12
N GLY A 62 18.88 -7.83 11.85
CA GLY A 62 18.38 -7.44 10.55
C GLY A 62 19.42 -6.70 9.72
N GLU A 63 19.19 -6.62 8.43
CA GLU A 63 20.06 -5.94 7.46
C GLU A 63 19.23 -5.12 6.48
N ILE A 64 19.87 -4.12 5.87
CA ILE A 64 19.37 -3.46 4.68
C ILE A 64 20.18 -4.01 3.50
N GLN A 65 19.50 -4.48 2.46
CA GLN A 65 20.12 -4.91 1.22
C GLN A 65 19.67 -4.01 0.08
N VAL A 66 20.63 -3.60 -0.76
CA VAL A 66 20.37 -2.89 -2.01
C VAL A 66 20.75 -3.82 -3.15
N ARG A 67 19.80 -4.05 -4.05
CA ARG A 67 19.92 -4.93 -5.19
C ARG A 67 19.68 -4.12 -6.45
N LEU A 68 20.74 -3.90 -7.22
CA LEU A 68 20.66 -3.12 -8.44
C LEU A 68 20.17 -4.00 -9.58
N GLY A 69 19.10 -3.60 -10.24
CA GLY A 69 18.52 -4.28 -11.39
C GLY A 69 19.25 -3.88 -12.66
N ASP A 70 19.35 -4.80 -13.62
CA ASP A 70 19.89 -4.52 -14.95
C ASP A 70 18.81 -4.50 -16.04
N GLY A 71 17.54 -4.46 -15.62
CA GLY A 71 16.37 -4.49 -16.51
C GLY A 71 16.06 -5.87 -17.10
N THR A 72 16.82 -6.92 -16.77
CA THR A 72 16.57 -8.28 -17.27
C THR A 72 15.72 -9.14 -16.34
N GLY A 73 15.32 -8.59 -15.19
CA GLY A 73 14.64 -9.31 -14.11
C GLY A 73 15.60 -9.95 -13.09
N ASP A 74 16.91 -9.89 -13.33
CA ASP A 74 17.90 -10.22 -12.32
C ASP A 74 18.20 -8.98 -11.46
N VAL A 75 18.14 -9.13 -10.15
CA VAL A 75 18.46 -8.09 -9.14
C VAL A 75 19.58 -8.60 -8.21
N PRO A 76 20.84 -8.64 -8.69
CA PRO A 76 21.98 -9.06 -7.87
C PRO A 76 22.19 -8.15 -6.66
N VAL A 77 22.55 -8.74 -5.52
CA VAL A 77 22.92 -7.96 -4.34
C VAL A 77 24.19 -7.16 -4.65
N SER A 78 24.07 -5.84 -4.56
CA SER A 78 25.11 -4.91 -4.99
C SER A 78 25.82 -4.26 -3.81
N VAL A 79 25.09 -3.96 -2.74
CA VAL A 79 25.64 -3.42 -1.50
C VAL A 79 25.01 -4.12 -0.30
N HIS A 80 25.86 -4.56 0.62
CA HIS A 80 25.46 -5.12 1.92
C HIS A 80 25.82 -4.13 3.03
N TRP A 81 24.83 -3.79 3.85
CA TRP A 81 25.07 -3.15 5.14
C TRP A 81 24.84 -4.18 6.24
N SER A 82 25.84 -5.02 6.48
CA SER A 82 25.82 -6.01 7.56
C SER A 82 26.71 -5.56 8.72
N SER A 83 26.08 -5.37 9.89
CA SER A 83 26.56 -5.36 11.29
C SER A 83 27.98 -4.91 11.70
N SER A 84 28.86 -4.40 10.84
CA SER A 84 30.12 -3.77 11.26
C SER A 84 29.94 -2.33 11.75
N THR A 85 28.79 -1.71 11.44
CA THR A 85 28.32 -0.44 12.00
C THR A 85 27.26 -0.75 13.07
N PRO A 86 27.53 -0.55 14.38
CA PRO A 86 26.69 -1.03 15.48
C PRO A 86 25.30 -0.37 15.63
N MET A 87 24.76 0.29 14.61
CA MET A 87 23.57 1.13 14.74
C MET A 87 22.25 0.47 14.31
N LEU A 88 22.27 -0.49 13.37
CA LEU A 88 21.05 -1.15 12.86
C LEU A 88 21.09 -2.65 13.09
N GLU A 89 20.41 -3.10 14.14
CA GLU A 89 20.31 -4.53 14.47
C GLU A 89 18.92 -5.10 14.16
N ASN A 90 17.92 -4.26 13.88
CA ASN A 90 16.57 -4.71 13.54
C ASN A 90 15.85 -3.66 12.66
N PRO A 91 16.39 -3.34 11.47
CA PRO A 91 15.66 -2.52 10.50
C PRO A 91 14.33 -3.19 10.16
N PHE A 92 13.26 -2.42 10.12
CA PHE A 92 11.95 -2.94 9.79
C PHE A 92 11.37 -2.32 8.53
N ASP A 93 11.24 -1.00 8.48
CA ASP A 93 10.67 -0.30 7.34
C ASP A 93 11.71 0.54 6.64
N VAL A 94 11.55 0.73 5.34
CA VAL A 94 12.42 1.54 4.49
C VAL A 94 11.56 2.36 3.55
N LYS A 95 11.91 3.64 3.39
CA LYS A 95 11.33 4.56 2.41
C LYS A 95 12.42 5.21 1.59
N VAL A 96 12.13 5.43 0.31
CA VAL A 96 13.09 5.92 -0.69
C VAL A 96 12.63 7.29 -1.20
N GLY A 97 13.53 8.27 -1.21
CA GLY A 97 13.23 9.65 -1.58
C GLY A 97 14.49 10.49 -1.71
N ASP A 98 14.46 11.53 -2.54
CA ASP A 98 15.51 12.56 -2.57
C ASP A 98 15.21 13.58 -1.47
N PHE A 99 15.69 13.34 -0.24
CA PHE A 99 15.35 14.17 0.93
C PHE A 99 16.28 15.39 1.07
N ASP A 100 17.36 15.44 0.30
CA ASP A 100 18.29 16.57 0.29
C ASP A 100 18.44 17.26 -1.07
N GLU A 101 17.54 16.95 -2.00
CA GLU A 101 17.37 17.57 -3.32
C GLU A 101 18.66 17.57 -4.16
N ASP A 102 19.49 16.54 -3.98
CA ASP A 102 20.76 16.40 -4.69
C ASP A 102 20.63 15.60 -6.00
N GLY A 103 19.44 15.06 -6.27
CA GLY A 103 19.11 14.27 -7.46
C GLY A 103 19.43 12.78 -7.32
N LEU A 104 19.77 12.30 -6.12
CA LEU A 104 19.94 10.90 -5.78
C LEU A 104 18.89 10.50 -4.75
N ASP A 105 18.34 9.29 -4.89
CA ASP A 105 17.40 8.77 -3.91
C ASP A 105 18.13 8.29 -2.64
N ASP A 106 17.82 8.90 -1.51
CA ASP A 106 18.24 8.52 -0.16
C ASP A 106 17.26 7.53 0.49
N LEU A 107 17.56 7.08 1.72
CA LEU A 107 16.68 6.23 2.51
C LEU A 107 16.32 6.81 3.88
N ILE A 108 15.08 6.56 4.30
CA ILE A 108 14.63 6.64 5.69
C ILE A 108 14.33 5.22 6.17
N VAL A 109 14.94 4.81 7.29
CA VAL A 109 14.81 3.45 7.82
C VAL A 109 14.38 3.47 9.28
N SER A 110 13.33 2.72 9.60
CA SER A 110 12.96 2.46 10.99
C SER A 110 13.73 1.26 11.56
N ASN A 111 14.19 1.38 12.80
CA ASN A 111 14.97 0.35 13.49
C ASN A 111 14.34 0.03 14.86
N ARG A 112 14.03 -1.25 15.07
CA ARG A 112 13.39 -1.79 16.29
C ARG A 112 14.38 -2.39 17.28
N SER A 113 15.66 -2.08 17.14
CA SER A 113 16.70 -2.64 18.01
C SER A 113 16.45 -2.25 19.46
N LEU A 114 16.72 -3.18 20.40
CA LEU A 114 16.72 -2.90 21.83
C LEU A 114 17.93 -2.04 22.25
N VAL A 115 18.96 -1.96 21.41
CA VAL A 115 20.21 -1.24 21.67
C VAL A 115 20.16 0.15 21.08
N ASN A 116 19.65 0.28 19.85
CA ASN A 116 19.62 1.55 19.11
C ASN A 116 18.26 1.78 18.39
N PRO A 117 17.13 1.85 19.11
CA PRO A 117 15.84 2.07 18.48
C PRO A 117 15.79 3.47 17.87
N GLY A 118 15.26 3.61 16.66
CA GLY A 118 15.07 4.93 16.06
C GLY A 118 14.73 4.92 14.58
N VAL A 119 14.66 6.12 14.01
CA VAL A 119 14.52 6.35 12.58
C VAL A 119 15.83 6.98 12.08
N PHE A 120 16.36 6.45 10.99
CA PHE A 120 17.69 6.79 10.48
C PHE A 120 17.61 7.25 9.03
N PHE A 121 18.35 8.32 8.73
CA PHE A 121 18.54 8.85 7.39
C PHE A 121 19.85 8.33 6.80
N PHE A 122 19.77 7.81 5.58
CA PHE A 122 20.88 7.31 4.78
C PHE A 122 21.02 8.17 3.53
N ARG A 123 21.94 9.14 3.58
CA ARG A 123 22.27 9.94 2.41
C ARG A 123 22.92 9.11 1.32
N ALA A 124 22.46 9.23 0.10
CA ALA A 124 23.05 8.61 -1.08
C ALA A 124 24.45 9.16 -1.35
N SER A 125 25.32 8.31 -1.87
CA SER A 125 26.67 8.67 -2.33
C SER A 125 26.86 8.42 -3.84
N GLY A 126 25.79 7.96 -4.50
CA GLY A 126 25.73 7.63 -5.92
C GLY A 126 25.92 6.14 -6.23
N GLY A 127 25.35 5.69 -7.35
CA GLY A 127 25.50 4.32 -7.85
C GLY A 127 24.93 3.24 -6.90
N GLY A 128 23.85 3.56 -6.17
CA GLY A 128 23.22 2.65 -5.21
C GLY A 128 23.96 2.50 -3.86
N ALA A 129 24.97 3.33 -3.58
CA ALA A 129 25.70 3.33 -2.31
C ALA A 129 25.27 4.48 -1.41
N PHE A 130 25.38 4.29 -0.09
CA PHE A 130 24.94 5.26 0.93
C PHE A 130 26.08 5.64 1.88
N HIS A 131 25.96 6.77 2.57
CA HIS A 131 26.82 7.15 3.69
C HIS A 131 26.40 6.43 4.99
N ASP A 132 27.24 6.54 6.03
CA ASP A 132 26.87 6.06 7.35
C ASP A 132 25.56 6.73 7.83
N PRO A 133 24.63 5.97 8.44
CA PRO A 133 23.34 6.51 8.84
C PRO A 133 23.44 7.55 9.94
N VAL A 134 22.57 8.55 9.85
CA VAL A 134 22.39 9.58 10.87
C VAL A 134 20.98 9.44 11.47
N PRO A 135 20.82 9.36 12.81
CA PRO A 135 19.50 9.31 13.41
C PRO A 135 18.76 10.63 13.19
N LEU A 136 17.45 10.57 12.94
CA LEU A 136 16.63 11.76 12.94
C LEU A 136 16.61 12.41 14.34
N PRO A 137 16.41 13.73 14.46
CA PRO A 137 16.46 14.42 15.74
C PRO A 137 15.47 13.85 16.77
N ASP A 138 15.96 13.53 17.97
CA ASP A 138 15.14 12.94 19.04
C ASP A 138 14.35 11.67 18.65
N SER A 139 14.81 10.91 17.63
CA SER A 139 14.12 9.69 17.17
C SER A 139 14.34 8.46 18.04
N PHE A 140 15.13 8.56 19.11
CA PHE A 140 15.43 7.42 19.99
C PHE A 140 14.28 7.19 20.98
N PHE A 141 13.40 6.23 20.68
CA PHE A 141 12.29 5.86 21.55
C PHE A 141 12.43 4.43 22.06
N ASN A 142 12.28 4.26 23.37
CA ASN A 142 12.39 2.97 24.04
C ASN A 142 11.12 2.13 23.85
N ASP A 143 10.78 1.69 22.64
CA ASP A 143 9.73 0.69 22.41
C ASP A 143 9.76 0.04 21.01
N THR A 144 9.14 -1.13 20.93
CA THR A 144 8.61 -1.85 19.77
C THR A 144 7.59 -1.08 18.91
N ALA A 145 7.38 0.21 19.20
CA ALA A 145 6.41 1.08 18.55
C ALA A 145 6.89 1.65 17.21
N ILE A 146 8.21 1.69 16.95
CA ILE A 146 8.74 2.17 15.67
C ILE A 146 8.57 1.06 14.63
N ARG A 147 7.43 1.08 13.96
CA ARG A 147 7.08 0.04 12.99
C ARG A 147 7.09 0.54 11.57
N TYR A 148 6.33 1.59 11.32
CA TYR A 148 6.12 2.15 10.00
C TYR A 148 6.67 3.56 9.98
N VAL A 149 7.07 4.00 8.79
CA VAL A 149 7.34 5.40 8.49
C VAL A 149 6.63 5.73 7.18
N GLU A 150 6.07 6.93 7.10
CA GLU A 150 5.49 7.46 5.87
C GLU A 150 6.25 8.70 5.45
N VAL A 151 6.41 8.90 4.13
CA VAL A 151 7.17 10.02 3.58
C VAL A 151 6.34 10.73 2.52
N ALA A 152 6.19 12.04 2.68
CA ALA A 152 5.44 12.91 1.78
C ALA A 152 5.70 14.37 2.16
N ASP A 153 5.23 15.31 1.35
CA ASP A 153 5.20 16.73 1.73
C ASP A 153 3.95 17.00 2.60
N PHE A 154 4.08 16.94 3.92
CA PHE A 154 2.95 17.06 4.87
C PHE A 154 2.59 18.51 5.20
N ASN A 155 3.49 19.46 4.89
CA ASN A 155 3.31 20.88 5.18
C ASN A 155 3.20 21.74 3.91
N THR A 156 3.17 21.13 2.73
CA THR A 156 3.08 21.76 1.41
C THR A 156 4.20 22.77 1.11
N ASP A 157 5.40 22.56 1.66
CA ASP A 157 6.56 23.42 1.41
C ASP A 157 7.43 22.96 0.22
N GLY A 158 7.11 21.81 -0.36
CA GLY A 158 7.81 21.21 -1.49
C GLY A 158 8.92 20.24 -1.11
N HIS A 159 9.17 20.02 0.18
CA HIS A 159 10.20 19.10 0.67
C HIS A 159 9.58 17.81 1.21
N LEU A 160 10.33 16.71 1.13
CA LEU A 160 9.89 15.44 1.71
C LEU A 160 10.04 15.48 3.23
N ASP A 161 8.93 15.28 3.92
CA ASP A 161 8.82 15.11 5.36
C ASP A 161 8.71 13.62 5.73
N VAL A 162 8.84 13.30 7.03
CA VAL A 162 8.72 11.93 7.56
C VAL A 162 7.74 11.88 8.72
N ASP A 163 6.70 11.07 8.60
CA ASP A 163 5.86 10.67 9.72
C ASP A 163 6.34 9.34 10.30
N ALA A 164 6.76 9.35 11.56
CA ALA A 164 7.13 8.16 12.32
C ALA A 164 6.08 7.82 13.40
N GLY A 165 4.85 8.31 13.24
CA GLY A 165 3.71 8.08 14.12
C GLY A 165 3.96 8.61 15.52
N VAL A 166 3.95 7.73 16.52
CA VAL A 166 4.15 8.12 17.94
C VAL A 166 5.51 8.75 18.22
N VAL A 167 6.51 8.46 17.38
CA VAL A 167 7.85 9.07 17.45
C VAL A 167 7.75 10.54 17.06
N GLY A 168 6.94 10.87 16.07
CA GLY A 168 6.60 12.22 15.67
C GLY A 168 6.71 12.47 14.17
N MET A 169 6.30 13.67 13.79
CA MET A 169 6.41 14.20 12.44
C MET A 169 7.70 15.01 12.31
N TYR A 170 8.43 14.81 11.22
CA TYR A 170 9.73 15.40 10.93
C TYR A 170 9.65 16.19 9.64
N LEU A 171 9.66 17.52 9.74
CA LEU A 171 9.62 18.39 8.58
C LEU A 171 11.00 18.47 7.93
N GLY A 172 11.10 18.10 6.67
CA GLY A 172 12.31 18.18 5.86
C GLY A 172 12.63 19.64 5.50
N ASP A 173 13.90 19.93 5.28
CA ASP A 173 14.36 21.25 4.82
C ASP A 173 14.91 21.24 3.38
N GLY A 174 14.78 20.11 2.68
CA GLY A 174 15.32 19.90 1.34
C GLY A 174 16.86 19.88 1.26
N ALA A 175 17.56 19.87 2.40
CA ALA A 175 19.02 19.76 2.47
C ALA A 175 19.46 18.55 3.33
N GLY A 176 18.53 17.64 3.60
CA GLY A 176 18.71 16.46 4.45
C GLY A 176 18.65 16.78 5.95
N GLY A 177 18.22 17.99 6.31
CA GLY A 177 17.89 18.37 7.67
C GLY A 177 16.41 18.12 7.97
N PHE A 178 16.14 17.71 9.20
CA PHE A 178 14.78 17.43 9.66
C PHE A 178 14.48 18.18 10.96
N THR A 179 13.31 18.79 11.05
CA THR A 179 12.80 19.42 12.28
C THR A 179 11.63 18.62 12.81
N ARG A 180 11.82 17.98 13.97
CA ARG A 180 10.74 17.27 14.64
C ARG A 180 9.70 18.25 15.17
N ILE A 181 8.46 18.09 14.73
CA ILE A 181 7.29 18.74 15.31
C ILE A 181 6.52 17.74 16.20
N GLN A 182 5.48 18.21 16.90
CA GLN A 182 4.79 17.47 17.96
C GLN A 182 4.50 16.00 17.56
N PRO A 183 4.49 15.06 18.52
CA PRO A 183 4.01 13.71 18.24
C PRO A 183 2.56 13.78 17.75
N GLN A 184 2.33 13.29 16.52
CA GLN A 184 1.01 13.11 15.90
C GLN A 184 0.39 11.80 16.41
N PRO A 185 -0.90 11.49 16.17
CA PRO A 185 -1.68 10.68 17.09
C PRO A 185 -1.10 9.29 17.40
N THR A 186 -1.53 8.77 18.54
CA THR A 186 -0.96 7.60 19.23
C THR A 186 -1.31 6.25 18.58
N ALA A 187 -1.48 6.22 17.26
CA ALA A 187 -1.83 5.02 16.52
C ALA A 187 -0.64 4.07 16.43
N TRP A 188 -0.91 2.76 16.42
CA TRP A 188 0.12 1.73 16.24
C TRP A 188 0.28 1.31 14.78
N SER A 189 -0.64 1.77 13.92
CA SER A 189 -0.69 1.50 12.50
C SER A 189 -1.45 2.62 11.81
N TRP A 190 -0.92 3.13 10.69
CA TRP A 190 -1.48 4.26 9.97
C TRP A 190 -1.08 4.25 8.49
N SER A 191 -1.79 5.01 7.67
CA SER A 191 -1.43 5.30 6.28
C SER A 191 -1.88 6.73 5.96
N ILE A 192 -1.50 7.23 4.79
CA ILE A 192 -1.69 8.63 4.40
C ILE A 192 -2.46 8.74 3.09
N GLY A 193 -3.23 9.82 2.95
CA GLY A 193 -4.00 10.14 1.73
C GLY A 193 -4.88 11.36 1.94
N ASP A 194 -5.36 11.96 0.86
CA ASP A 194 -6.36 13.02 0.92
C ASP A 194 -7.76 12.37 1.03
N PHE A 195 -8.27 12.22 2.26
CA PHE A 195 -9.53 11.54 2.52
C PHE A 195 -10.73 12.50 2.46
N ASN A 196 -10.53 13.81 2.44
CA ASN A 196 -11.63 14.79 2.43
C ASN A 196 -11.65 15.69 1.17
N GLY A 197 -10.75 15.46 0.23
CA GLY A 197 -10.65 16.17 -1.05
C GLY A 197 -10.15 17.61 -0.92
N ASP A 198 -9.47 17.97 0.18
CA ASP A 198 -8.98 19.34 0.42
C ASP A 198 -7.55 19.59 -0.11
N SER A 199 -6.95 18.59 -0.75
CA SER A 199 -5.57 18.59 -1.27
C SER A 199 -4.49 18.66 -0.21
N THR A 200 -4.82 18.47 1.06
CA THR A 200 -3.88 18.24 2.16
C THR A 200 -3.85 16.75 2.48
N LEU A 201 -2.67 16.24 2.81
CA LEU A 201 -2.56 14.86 3.25
C LEU A 201 -3.18 14.71 4.64
N ASP A 202 -4.06 13.73 4.78
CA ASP A 202 -4.61 13.26 6.04
C ASP A 202 -3.96 11.92 6.43
N ILE A 203 -4.22 11.49 7.66
CA ILE A 203 -3.77 10.19 8.18
C ILE A 203 -4.97 9.33 8.52
N ILE A 204 -5.04 8.11 7.97
CA ILE A 204 -5.94 7.06 8.45
C ILE A 204 -5.22 6.24 9.52
N GLU A 205 -5.86 6.05 10.66
CA GLU A 205 -5.23 5.55 11.88
C GLU A 205 -6.02 4.42 12.53
N ILE A 206 -5.30 3.37 12.95
CA ILE A 206 -5.85 2.30 13.77
C ILE A 206 -5.28 2.41 15.18
N GLY A 207 -6.15 2.65 16.15
CA GLY A 207 -5.82 2.65 17.57
C GLY A 207 -5.75 1.25 18.17
N LEU A 208 -5.20 1.13 19.39
CA LEU A 208 -4.99 -0.14 20.09
C LEU A 208 -6.28 -0.91 20.40
N SER A 209 -7.43 -0.23 20.38
CA SER A 209 -8.75 -0.81 20.65
C SER A 209 -9.51 -1.17 19.37
N SER A 210 -8.82 -1.32 18.24
CA SER A 210 -9.44 -1.54 16.91
C SER A 210 -10.39 -0.41 16.51
N ASN A 211 -10.09 0.81 16.93
CA ASN A 211 -10.80 2.00 16.51
C ASN A 211 -10.09 2.59 15.27
N LEU A 212 -10.83 2.74 14.18
CA LEU A 212 -10.37 3.41 12.97
C LEU A 212 -10.78 4.87 13.03
N SER A 213 -9.88 5.80 12.74
CA SER A 213 -10.17 7.23 12.63
C SER A 213 -9.34 7.84 11.52
N ILE A 214 -9.77 9.00 11.03
CA ILE A 214 -8.96 9.84 10.14
C ILE A 214 -8.55 11.09 10.93
N ALA A 215 -7.29 11.48 10.87
CA ALA A 215 -6.81 12.75 11.36
C ALA A 215 -6.56 13.66 10.15
N PHE A 216 -7.35 14.72 10.03
CA PHE A 216 -7.31 15.61 8.87
C PHE A 216 -6.11 16.55 8.92
N GLY A 217 -5.37 16.66 7.82
CA GLY A 217 -4.21 17.53 7.71
C GLY A 217 -4.59 19.00 7.78
N ASN A 218 -3.77 19.80 8.46
CA ASN A 218 -3.92 21.26 8.49
C ASN A 218 -2.97 21.99 7.51
N GLY A 219 -2.15 21.24 6.77
CA GLY A 219 -1.21 21.76 5.78
C GLY A 219 0.05 22.37 6.38
N ASP A 220 0.31 22.15 7.67
CA ASP A 220 1.51 22.61 8.38
C ASP A 220 2.23 21.46 9.10
N GLY A 221 1.95 20.21 8.69
CA GLY A 221 2.39 18.98 9.35
C GLY A 221 1.64 18.65 10.65
N THR A 222 0.58 19.39 11.00
CA THR A 222 -0.30 19.05 12.13
C THR A 222 -1.64 18.49 11.66
N PHE A 223 -2.28 17.69 12.52
CA PHE A 223 -3.53 17.01 12.19
C PHE A 223 -4.65 17.27 13.20
N THR A 224 -5.88 17.29 12.71
CA THR A 224 -7.11 17.45 13.50
C THR A 224 -7.86 16.11 13.53
N PRO A 225 -7.94 15.44 14.70
CA PRO A 225 -8.62 14.15 14.80
C PRO A 225 -10.11 14.22 14.45
N SER A 226 -10.61 13.25 13.69
CA SER A 226 -12.03 13.08 13.39
C SER A 226 -12.70 12.05 14.32
N SER A 227 -13.99 11.77 14.10
CA SER A 227 -14.72 10.74 14.83
C SER A 227 -14.20 9.35 14.47
N SER A 228 -13.99 8.51 15.48
CA SER A 228 -13.58 7.11 15.27
C SER A 228 -14.77 6.17 15.04
N MET A 229 -14.62 5.20 14.16
CA MET A 229 -15.46 4.01 14.02
C MET A 229 -14.82 2.81 14.74
N GLN A 230 -15.66 1.98 15.36
CA GLN A 230 -15.20 0.70 15.93
C GLN A 230 -15.22 -0.37 14.85
N LEU A 231 -14.07 -0.99 14.58
CA LEU A 231 -14.00 -2.14 13.68
C LEU A 231 -14.61 -3.38 14.35
N SER A 232 -15.30 -4.20 13.56
CA SER A 232 -15.92 -5.46 13.99
C SER A 232 -14.93 -6.63 14.09
N PHE A 233 -13.69 -6.41 13.62
CA PHE A 233 -12.61 -7.38 13.53
C PHE A 233 -11.33 -6.84 14.20
N ALA A 234 -10.32 -7.70 14.30
CA ALA A 234 -9.01 -7.35 14.86
C ALA A 234 -8.03 -7.01 13.73
N PRO A 235 -7.73 -5.73 13.48
CA PRO A 235 -6.86 -5.35 12.38
C PRO A 235 -5.43 -5.88 12.55
N ARG A 236 -4.78 -6.13 11.43
CA ARG A 236 -3.42 -6.63 11.28
C ARG A 236 -2.73 -5.83 10.18
N GLY A 237 -1.46 -5.49 10.41
CA GLY A 237 -0.68 -4.73 9.43
C GLY A 237 -1.08 -3.26 9.32
N GLN A 238 -0.55 -2.63 8.28
CA GLN A 238 -0.78 -1.23 7.90
C GLN A 238 -2.06 -1.12 7.05
N PRO A 239 -2.91 -0.09 7.25
CA PRO A 239 -3.94 0.26 6.28
C PRO A 239 -3.33 0.50 4.90
N ILE A 240 -4.07 0.20 3.83
CA ILE A 240 -3.72 0.61 2.48
C ILE A 240 -4.69 1.70 2.07
N ALA A 241 -4.18 2.90 1.78
CA ALA A 241 -4.95 4.06 1.34
C ALA A 241 -4.81 4.24 -0.18
N ARG A 242 -5.89 3.99 -0.91
CA ARG A 242 -5.98 4.06 -2.38
C ARG A 242 -7.42 4.31 -2.82
N ASP A 243 -7.61 4.91 -3.98
CA ASP A 243 -8.91 4.96 -4.65
C ASP A 243 -9.25 3.56 -5.19
N LEU A 244 -10.21 2.86 -4.58
CA LEU A 244 -10.52 1.46 -4.88
C LEU A 244 -11.63 1.31 -5.91
N ASP A 245 -12.56 2.25 -5.95
CA ASP A 245 -13.70 2.26 -6.87
C ASP A 245 -13.54 3.26 -8.03
N SER A 246 -12.38 3.92 -8.13
CA SER A 246 -12.02 4.88 -9.18
C SER A 246 -12.90 6.14 -9.20
N ASN A 247 -13.47 6.51 -8.05
CA ASN A 247 -14.32 7.69 -7.90
C ASN A 247 -13.52 8.98 -7.64
N GLY A 248 -12.19 8.89 -7.54
CA GLY A 248 -11.27 10.00 -7.28
C GLY A 248 -11.09 10.34 -5.81
N THR A 249 -11.65 9.56 -4.89
CA THR A 249 -11.49 9.70 -3.43
C THR A 249 -10.67 8.55 -2.88
N ILE A 250 -9.90 8.81 -1.81
CA ILE A 250 -9.08 7.77 -1.21
C ILE A 250 -9.93 6.90 -0.28
N ASP A 251 -9.94 5.60 -0.54
CA ASP A 251 -10.57 4.55 0.26
C ASP A 251 -9.53 3.82 1.13
N ALA A 252 -9.96 2.77 1.83
CA ALA A 252 -9.08 1.99 2.70
C ALA A 252 -9.28 0.47 2.59
N ILE A 253 -8.16 -0.26 2.59
CA ILE A 253 -8.13 -1.71 2.82
C ILE A 253 -7.51 -1.98 4.20
N ILE A 254 -8.17 -2.81 5.01
CA ILE A 254 -7.70 -3.21 6.34
C ILE A 254 -7.63 -4.73 6.41
N SER A 255 -6.46 -5.30 6.71
CA SER A 255 -6.33 -6.75 6.94
C SER A 255 -6.79 -7.12 8.35
N ASP A 256 -7.39 -8.30 8.50
CA ASP A 256 -7.66 -8.95 9.80
C ASP A 256 -6.70 -10.14 10.08
N GLY A 257 -5.73 -10.36 9.18
CA GLY A 257 -4.78 -11.47 9.20
C GLY A 257 -5.26 -12.78 8.57
N HIS A 258 -6.52 -12.85 8.13
CA HIS A 258 -7.09 -13.98 7.38
C HIS A 258 -7.84 -13.52 6.13
N GLY A 259 -7.69 -12.25 5.77
CA GLY A 259 -8.51 -11.59 4.78
C GLY A 259 -8.25 -10.09 4.74
N ALA A 260 -9.15 -9.42 4.04
CA ALA A 260 -9.12 -7.99 3.78
C ALA A 260 -10.53 -7.42 3.86
N HIS A 261 -10.70 -6.29 4.53
CA HIS A 261 -11.92 -5.50 4.57
C HIS A 261 -11.74 -4.25 3.72
N PHE A 262 -12.75 -3.93 2.90
CA PHE A 262 -12.77 -2.78 1.99
C PHE A 262 -13.72 -1.74 2.55
N LEU A 263 -13.19 -0.54 2.79
CA LEU A 263 -13.95 0.58 3.29
C LEU A 263 -13.91 1.69 2.26
N LEU A 264 -15.08 2.04 1.73
CA LEU A 264 -15.24 3.15 0.79
C LEU A 264 -15.45 4.46 1.52
N ASN A 265 -14.86 5.51 0.99
CA ASN A 265 -14.95 6.87 1.47
C ASN A 265 -16.00 7.66 0.69
N ASP A 266 -16.80 8.47 1.37
CA ASP A 266 -17.78 9.35 0.71
C ASP A 266 -17.19 10.67 0.20
N GLY A 267 -15.86 10.78 0.20
CA GLY A 267 -15.11 11.99 -0.14
C GLY A 267 -15.05 13.04 0.97
N THR A 268 -15.62 12.78 2.15
CA THR A 268 -15.56 13.70 3.31
C THR A 268 -14.80 13.11 4.50
N GLY A 269 -14.17 11.95 4.31
CA GLY A 269 -13.50 11.18 5.34
C GLY A 269 -14.45 10.30 6.16
N VAL A 270 -15.65 10.02 5.65
CA VAL A 270 -16.57 9.04 6.27
C VAL A 270 -16.42 7.71 5.55
N LEU A 271 -15.79 6.76 6.25
CA LEU A 271 -15.55 5.41 5.74
C LEU A 271 -16.72 4.47 6.06
N THR A 272 -17.15 3.69 5.07
CA THR A 272 -18.19 2.65 5.19
C THR A 272 -17.67 1.32 4.67
N GLU A 273 -17.84 0.25 5.44
CA GLU A 273 -17.48 -1.11 5.00
C GLU A 273 -18.34 -1.53 3.80
N ALA A 274 -17.70 -1.73 2.65
CA ALA A 274 -18.34 -2.09 1.38
C ALA A 274 -18.25 -3.59 1.09
N GLY A 275 -17.26 -4.27 1.66
CA GLY A 275 -17.07 -5.70 1.45
C GLY A 275 -15.87 -6.26 2.19
N GLN A 276 -15.66 -7.57 2.03
CA GLN A 276 -14.50 -8.27 2.59
C GLN A 276 -14.17 -9.53 1.78
N ILE A 277 -12.88 -9.89 1.74
CA ILE A 277 -12.40 -11.22 1.37
C ILE A 277 -12.10 -11.97 2.66
N ASN A 278 -12.64 -13.18 2.78
CA ASN A 278 -12.36 -14.08 3.90
C ASN A 278 -11.69 -15.36 3.42
N LEU A 279 -10.42 -15.56 3.78
CA LEU A 279 -9.68 -16.81 3.55
C LEU A 279 -9.77 -17.78 4.73
N PHE A 280 -10.50 -17.40 5.79
CA PHE A 280 -10.84 -18.18 6.98
C PHE A 280 -9.64 -18.75 7.74
N THR A 281 -9.06 -19.85 7.23
CA THR A 281 -7.99 -20.60 7.90
C THR A 281 -6.61 -20.31 7.34
N ILE A 282 -6.54 -19.54 6.25
CA ILE A 282 -5.27 -19.21 5.60
C ILE A 282 -4.77 -17.87 6.16
N PRO A 283 -3.60 -17.84 6.83
CA PRO A 283 -3.01 -16.60 7.31
C PRO A 283 -2.58 -15.73 6.13
N VAL A 284 -2.92 -14.45 6.19
CA VAL A 284 -2.44 -13.42 5.28
C VAL A 284 -1.31 -12.67 5.97
N SER A 285 -0.11 -12.70 5.37
CA SER A 285 1.07 -12.00 5.90
C SER A 285 1.17 -10.56 5.39
N HIS A 286 0.71 -10.33 4.16
CA HIS A 286 0.74 -9.03 3.50
C HIS A 286 -0.40 -8.87 2.50
N ILE A 287 -0.75 -7.61 2.21
CA ILE A 287 -1.71 -7.26 1.17
C ILE A 287 -1.06 -6.17 0.31
N SER A 288 -1.18 -6.31 -1.01
CA SER A 288 -0.83 -5.28 -1.98
C SER A 288 -2.09 -4.86 -2.73
N ALA A 289 -2.17 -3.58 -3.11
CA ALA A 289 -3.24 -3.10 -4.00
C ALA A 289 -2.67 -2.19 -5.08
N LEU A 290 -2.90 -2.55 -6.33
CA LEU A 290 -2.47 -1.83 -7.54
C LEU A 290 -3.36 -2.27 -8.71
N ASP A 291 -3.60 -1.38 -9.67
CA ASP A 291 -4.13 -1.75 -11.00
C ASP A 291 -3.01 -2.44 -11.80
N PHE A 292 -2.98 -3.79 -11.81
CA PHE A 292 -1.89 -4.56 -12.43
C PHE A 292 -2.11 -4.83 -13.92
N ASP A 293 -3.36 -4.83 -14.39
CA ASP A 293 -3.68 -5.02 -15.81
C ASP A 293 -4.01 -3.74 -16.56
N HIS A 294 -3.94 -2.61 -15.86
CA HIS A 294 -4.23 -1.28 -16.39
C HIS A 294 -5.66 -1.16 -16.92
N ASP A 295 -6.61 -1.88 -16.31
CA ASP A 295 -8.03 -1.81 -16.66
C ASP A 295 -8.74 -0.61 -16.01
N GLY A 296 -8.04 0.12 -15.14
CA GLY A 296 -8.55 1.28 -14.44
C GLY A 296 -9.24 0.95 -13.12
N PHE A 297 -9.32 -0.32 -12.72
CA PHE A 297 -9.77 -0.76 -11.41
C PHE A 297 -8.60 -1.28 -10.58
N MET A 298 -8.72 -1.17 -9.25
CA MET A 298 -7.69 -1.69 -8.35
C MET A 298 -7.79 -3.21 -8.22
N ASP A 299 -6.66 -3.89 -8.41
CA ASP A 299 -6.51 -5.30 -8.01
C ASP A 299 -5.93 -5.40 -6.60
N VAL A 300 -6.26 -6.50 -5.92
CA VAL A 300 -5.79 -6.79 -4.57
C VAL A 300 -5.12 -8.15 -4.54
N ILE A 301 -3.90 -8.18 -4.02
CA ILE A 301 -3.11 -9.40 -3.87
C ILE A 301 -3.00 -9.74 -2.39
N LEU A 302 -3.46 -10.94 -2.04
CA LEU A 302 -3.31 -11.48 -0.70
C LEU A 302 -2.13 -12.45 -0.67
N HIS A 303 -1.12 -12.11 0.13
CA HIS A 303 0.03 -12.98 0.34
C HIS A 303 -0.27 -13.96 1.47
N THR A 304 -0.29 -15.25 1.15
CA THR A 304 -0.61 -16.30 2.11
C THR A 304 0.59 -17.14 2.51
N GLU A 305 0.69 -17.44 3.80
CA GLU A 305 1.67 -18.39 4.32
C GLU A 305 1.00 -19.75 4.52
N LEU A 306 1.14 -20.65 3.55
CA LEU A 306 0.71 -22.04 3.72
C LEU A 306 1.84 -22.87 4.34
N PHE A 307 1.54 -23.54 5.46
CA PHE A 307 2.46 -24.52 6.05
C PHE A 307 2.72 -25.66 5.04
N ASP A 308 4.00 -25.92 4.73
CA ASP A 308 4.50 -27.01 3.86
C ASP A 308 4.15 -26.95 2.35
N THR A 309 3.63 -25.84 1.83
CA THR A 309 3.49 -25.61 0.38
C THR A 309 4.11 -24.27 -0.04
N PRO A 310 4.56 -24.11 -1.30
CA PRO A 310 4.97 -22.79 -1.79
C PRO A 310 3.85 -21.78 -1.52
N ALA A 311 4.22 -20.57 -1.07
CA ALA A 311 3.29 -19.47 -0.84
C ALA A 311 2.41 -19.28 -2.08
N ALA A 312 1.10 -19.24 -1.87
CA ALA A 312 0.14 -18.95 -2.92
C ALA A 312 -0.27 -17.49 -2.80
N SER A 313 -0.02 -16.71 -3.85
CA SER A 313 -0.68 -15.42 -4.04
C SER A 313 -1.96 -15.67 -4.83
N ASP A 314 -3.10 -15.35 -4.21
CA ASP A 314 -4.37 -15.27 -4.92
C ASP A 314 -4.60 -13.81 -5.31
N ILE A 315 -4.78 -13.57 -6.61
CA ILE A 315 -5.13 -12.26 -7.17
C ILE A 315 -6.65 -12.17 -7.19
N TYR A 316 -7.19 -11.18 -6.50
CA TYR A 316 -8.59 -10.86 -6.58
C TYR A 316 -8.75 -9.56 -7.38
N ARG A 317 -9.51 -9.62 -8.47
CA ARG A 317 -9.74 -8.49 -9.37
C ARG A 317 -11.01 -7.73 -9.02
N GLN A 318 -11.02 -6.44 -9.33
CA GLN A 318 -12.18 -5.55 -9.24
C GLN A 318 -12.79 -5.53 -7.83
N ILE A 319 -12.09 -4.93 -6.86
CA ILE A 319 -12.54 -4.90 -5.46
C ILE A 319 -12.59 -3.50 -4.84
N PRO A 320 -13.74 -3.10 -4.27
CA PRO A 320 -15.02 -3.82 -4.26
C PRO A 320 -15.53 -4.04 -5.69
N PRO A 321 -16.32 -5.12 -5.95
CA PRO A 321 -16.92 -5.28 -7.27
C PRO A 321 -17.58 -3.95 -7.63
N PRO A 322 -17.29 -3.37 -8.82
CA PRO A 322 -17.83 -2.07 -9.17
C PRO A 322 -19.33 -2.09 -8.89
N PRO A 323 -19.91 -0.97 -8.39
CA PRO A 323 -21.35 -0.86 -8.24
C PRO A 323 -21.96 -1.41 -9.52
N ALA A 324 -22.83 -2.42 -9.41
CA ALA A 324 -23.35 -3.07 -10.60
C ALA A 324 -23.86 -1.97 -11.53
N CYS A 325 -23.30 -1.89 -12.74
CA CYS A 325 -23.81 -1.03 -13.78
C CYS A 325 -24.62 -1.91 -14.74
N PRO A 326 -25.93 -2.11 -14.47
CA PRO A 326 -26.79 -2.88 -15.37
C PRO A 326 -26.85 -2.35 -16.80
N ALA A 327 -26.36 -1.13 -17.05
CA ALA A 327 -26.27 -0.56 -18.39
C ALA A 327 -24.99 -0.95 -19.14
N ASP A 328 -23.95 -1.46 -18.48
CA ASP A 328 -22.79 -2.09 -19.13
C ASP A 328 -23.13 -3.57 -19.39
N LEU A 329 -23.72 -3.83 -20.56
CA LEU A 329 -24.22 -5.16 -20.91
C LEU A 329 -23.16 -6.06 -21.56
N ASN A 330 -22.07 -5.47 -22.05
CA ASN A 330 -20.97 -6.25 -22.62
C ASN A 330 -19.88 -6.56 -21.56
N GLY A 331 -19.92 -5.88 -20.41
CA GLY A 331 -19.07 -6.08 -19.24
C GLY A 331 -17.65 -5.55 -19.44
N ASP A 332 -17.47 -4.52 -20.27
CA ASP A 332 -16.17 -3.93 -20.57
C ASP A 332 -15.82 -2.68 -19.75
N GLY A 333 -16.72 -2.27 -18.84
CA GLY A 333 -16.53 -1.14 -17.94
C GLY A 333 -16.77 0.23 -18.58
N ILE A 334 -17.12 0.30 -19.87
CA ILE A 334 -17.28 1.57 -20.60
C ILE A 334 -18.67 1.64 -21.23
N LEU A 335 -19.49 2.59 -20.77
CA LEU A 335 -20.80 2.85 -21.39
C LEU A 335 -20.66 3.44 -22.80
N ASP A 336 -20.85 2.62 -23.83
CA ASP A 336 -20.75 3.02 -25.22
C ASP A 336 -21.85 2.44 -26.13
N LEU A 337 -21.69 2.57 -27.46
CA LEU A 337 -22.70 2.10 -28.41
C LEU A 337 -22.79 0.55 -28.48
N LEU A 338 -21.80 -0.17 -27.99
CA LEU A 338 -21.79 -1.62 -27.88
C LEU A 338 -22.79 -2.08 -26.81
N ASP A 339 -22.93 -1.36 -25.70
CA ASP A 339 -23.96 -1.64 -24.68
C ASP A 339 -25.36 -1.43 -25.22
N VAL A 340 -25.57 -0.35 -25.97
CA VAL A 340 -26.84 -0.11 -26.64
C VAL A 340 -27.15 -1.25 -27.62
N GLY A 341 -26.14 -1.73 -28.34
CA GLY A 341 -26.26 -2.89 -29.22
C GLY A 341 -26.59 -4.17 -28.48
N ALA A 342 -25.93 -4.40 -27.34
CA ALA A 342 -26.13 -5.55 -26.47
C ALA A 342 -27.53 -5.54 -25.86
N PHE A 343 -27.98 -4.41 -25.31
CA PHE A 343 -29.33 -4.22 -24.79
C PHE A 343 -30.40 -4.48 -25.85
N VAL A 344 -30.27 -3.87 -27.03
CA VAL A 344 -31.24 -4.09 -28.13
C VAL A 344 -31.29 -5.56 -28.53
N THR A 345 -30.15 -6.25 -28.56
CA THR A 345 -30.07 -7.67 -28.88
C THR A 345 -30.73 -8.52 -27.80
N ALA A 346 -30.44 -8.26 -26.53
CA ALA A 346 -31.05 -8.94 -25.39
C ALA A 346 -32.57 -8.71 -25.34
N PHE A 347 -33.02 -7.46 -25.49
CA PHE A 347 -34.43 -7.09 -25.47
C PHE A 347 -35.21 -7.74 -26.61
N THR A 348 -34.67 -7.75 -27.83
CA THR A 348 -35.34 -8.35 -29.00
C THR A 348 -35.34 -9.88 -29.00
N SER A 349 -34.37 -10.50 -28.30
CA SER A 349 -34.28 -11.96 -28.14
C SER A 349 -35.03 -12.47 -26.91
N MET A 350 -35.68 -11.59 -26.13
CA MET A 350 -36.32 -11.91 -24.85
C MET A 350 -35.33 -12.55 -23.85
N ASN A 351 -34.08 -12.09 -23.88
CA ASN A 351 -33.08 -12.49 -22.90
C ASN A 351 -33.39 -11.84 -21.55
N PRO A 352 -33.43 -12.60 -20.43
CA PRO A 352 -33.55 -12.05 -19.08
C PRO A 352 -32.55 -10.95 -18.74
N ASP A 353 -31.39 -10.90 -19.39
CA ASP A 353 -30.38 -9.85 -19.18
C ASP A 353 -30.88 -8.42 -19.50
N ALA A 354 -31.99 -8.28 -20.25
CA ALA A 354 -32.62 -7.00 -20.53
C ALA A 354 -33.80 -6.65 -19.60
N ASP A 355 -34.10 -7.48 -18.60
CA ASP A 355 -35.04 -7.17 -17.49
C ASP A 355 -34.29 -6.45 -16.37
N LEU A 356 -34.07 -5.15 -16.56
CA LEU A 356 -33.21 -4.35 -15.68
C LEU A 356 -33.90 -3.98 -14.36
N ASN A 357 -35.23 -4.01 -14.33
CA ASN A 357 -35.99 -3.71 -13.12
C ASN A 357 -36.34 -4.98 -12.29
N GLY A 358 -36.13 -6.16 -12.87
CA GLY A 358 -36.22 -7.46 -12.20
C GLY A 358 -37.65 -7.94 -11.94
N ASP A 359 -38.64 -7.44 -12.67
CA ASP A 359 -40.04 -7.80 -12.50
C ASP A 359 -40.47 -9.04 -13.31
N GLY A 360 -39.57 -9.58 -14.13
CA GLY A 360 -39.79 -10.75 -14.97
C GLY A 360 -40.48 -10.44 -16.30
N VAL A 361 -40.66 -9.17 -16.66
CA VAL A 361 -41.37 -8.73 -17.86
C VAL A 361 -40.54 -7.72 -18.65
N LEU A 362 -40.02 -8.13 -19.82
CA LEU A 362 -39.37 -7.19 -20.73
C LEU A 362 -40.38 -6.20 -21.34
N ASP A 363 -40.33 -4.95 -20.89
CA ASP A 363 -41.19 -3.88 -21.38
C ASP A 363 -40.50 -2.52 -21.47
N LEU A 364 -41.27 -1.44 -21.68
CA LEU A 364 -40.73 -0.10 -21.86
C LEU A 364 -40.09 0.47 -20.59
N ASN A 365 -40.38 -0.09 -19.41
CA ASN A 365 -39.77 0.32 -18.15
C ASN A 365 -38.30 -0.10 -18.09
N ASP A 366 -37.94 -1.25 -18.66
CA ASP A 366 -36.53 -1.66 -18.80
C ASP A 366 -35.78 -0.76 -19.76
N VAL A 367 -36.41 -0.39 -20.89
CA VAL A 367 -35.82 0.56 -21.85
C VAL A 367 -35.61 1.92 -21.19
N ALA A 368 -36.58 2.40 -20.40
CA ALA A 368 -36.46 3.66 -19.68
C ALA A 368 -35.36 3.62 -18.63
N LEU A 369 -35.24 2.52 -17.88
CA LEU A 369 -34.20 2.33 -16.88
C LEU A 369 -32.81 2.23 -17.50
N PHE A 370 -32.66 1.48 -18.61
CA PHE A 370 -31.42 1.42 -19.38
C PHE A 370 -30.97 2.81 -19.82
N LEU A 371 -31.88 3.61 -20.41
CA LEU A 371 -31.55 4.95 -20.88
C LEU A 371 -31.17 5.89 -19.73
N ASP A 372 -31.82 5.78 -18.58
CA ASP A 372 -31.51 6.59 -17.40
C ASP A 372 -30.12 6.23 -16.85
N LEU A 373 -29.83 4.94 -16.67
CA LEU A 373 -28.52 4.44 -16.23
C LEU A 373 -27.40 4.82 -17.22
N PHE A 374 -27.62 4.59 -18.52
CA PHE A 374 -26.67 4.90 -19.59
C PHE A 374 -26.36 6.40 -19.69
N THR A 375 -27.38 7.26 -19.52
CA THR A 375 -27.20 8.72 -19.62
C THR A 375 -26.57 9.32 -18.36
N ASN A 376 -26.87 8.75 -17.20
CA ASN A 376 -26.32 9.19 -15.91
C ASN A 376 -24.93 8.60 -15.62
N GLY A 377 -24.43 7.69 -16.47
CA GLY A 377 -23.09 7.11 -16.36
C GLY A 377 -22.96 5.90 -15.45
N CYS A 378 -24.08 5.37 -14.93
CA CYS A 378 -24.16 4.53 -13.72
C CYS A 378 -23.48 5.17 -12.48
N PRO A 379 -23.93 4.84 -11.25
CA PRO A 379 -23.31 5.35 -10.02
C PRO A 379 -21.92 4.77 -9.76
#